data_AF-A0A091GIR2-F1
#
_entry.id   AF-A0A091GIR2-F1
#
_cell.length_a   1.000
_cell.length_b   1.000
_cell.length_c   1.000
_cell.angle_alpha   90.00
_cell.angle_beta   90.00
_cell.angle_gamma   90.00
#
_symmetry.space_group_name_H-M   'P 1'
#
loop_
_entity.id
_entity.type
_entity.pdbx_description
1 polymer ?
#
loop_
_entity_poly.entity_id
_entity_poly.type
_entity_poly.pdbx_seq_one_letter_code
_entity_poly.pdbx_strand_id
1 'polypeptide(L)'
;FQVIGKRVPPDQLMSLLLAMFEGLADPDKNCSRAATVMINSLLKERGGVLQEKVPDIMSIIHSKLEEVDEEHLRKAAQQTVYILASQHKSVVVSSLLSSSLPFDSHTCAMWRSLATDPALASQILEQLLEKINRDVPYKESKCFLLGSGSERIATPLPLAATCALYEIMSAPESGTAVVGLYPPLFVTLLLRISSTVGVQLPKNLQSKERRSNNHNATSRSLHPCSWAVETLKVMLIRGGSEEVAKVVGSTGGWELMASPERHHDGIALLAGAMARHAGPRLPLIVKNLIPTLSSVFDSQRITTTAFFAELLNNNVVNDLILLETMMDNMTGRQKDTCLLVRMLALRGLGSIASGSPDKVRATAALLGPKVLLGAGTGPNPPEEVSQERNRGAESPPSLLATLLWMQPRTPSLLADPASPTSSQEQPELRQSSIVLFGNLTKFSEGEAFFEQIFNGLVTLLLHLQDPKPEVVKACKFALRMCGPNMGCEGLCDMFLNHLREERSLHYGEFMNNVCKHLV
;
A
#
# COMPACT_ATOMS: atom_id res chain seq x y z
N PHE A 1 -0.11 53.58 -11.54
CA PHE A 1 0.53 52.42 -12.19
C PHE A 1 -0.38 51.69 -13.18
N GLN A 2 -1.66 51.44 -12.88
CA GLN A 2 -2.60 50.75 -13.80
C GLN A 2 -2.70 51.35 -15.21
N VAL A 3 -2.62 52.68 -15.34
CA VAL A 3 -2.61 53.37 -16.65
C VAL A 3 -1.35 53.04 -17.46
N ILE A 4 -0.20 52.90 -16.80
CA ILE A 4 1.09 52.56 -17.43
C ILE A 4 1.03 51.09 -17.87
N GLY A 5 0.60 50.18 -17.00
CA GLY A 5 0.47 48.75 -17.32
C GLY A 5 -0.43 48.45 -18.52
N LYS A 6 -1.47 49.28 -18.76
CA LYS A 6 -2.35 49.15 -19.94
C LYS A 6 -1.74 49.69 -21.24
N ARG A 7 -0.81 50.64 -21.16
CA ARG A 7 -0.21 51.29 -22.35
C ARG A 7 1.11 50.67 -22.78
N VAL A 8 1.73 49.84 -21.95
CA VAL A 8 2.98 49.13 -22.29
C VAL A 8 2.70 48.06 -23.36
N PRO A 9 3.46 48.08 -24.48
CA PRO A 9 3.39 47.05 -25.51
C PRO A 9 3.69 45.66 -24.93
N PRO A 10 3.05 44.58 -25.41
CA PRO A 10 3.31 43.22 -24.94
C PRO A 10 4.80 42.85 -24.94
N ASP A 11 5.55 43.27 -25.96
CA ASP A 11 6.97 42.94 -26.14
C ASP A 11 7.89 43.59 -25.08
N GLN A 12 7.45 44.70 -24.48
CA GLN A 12 8.21 45.42 -23.44
C GLN A 12 7.82 45.00 -22.02
N LEU A 13 6.79 44.16 -21.89
CA LEU A 13 6.22 43.79 -20.59
C LEU A 13 7.21 43.00 -19.74
N MET A 14 8.00 42.11 -20.35
CA MET A 14 9.03 41.33 -19.66
C MET A 14 10.19 42.22 -19.19
N SER A 15 10.64 43.16 -20.03
CA SER A 15 11.71 44.11 -19.67
C SER A 15 11.29 45.01 -18.51
N LEU A 16 10.03 45.45 -18.50
CA LEU A 16 9.47 46.22 -17.39
C LEU A 16 9.41 45.40 -16.10
N LEU A 17 8.99 44.12 -16.18
CA LEU A 17 8.96 43.22 -15.02
C LEU A 17 10.36 43.00 -14.46
N LEU A 18 11.35 42.76 -15.31
CA LEU A 18 12.75 42.59 -14.91
C LEU A 18 13.26 43.79 -14.08
N ALA A 19 13.02 45.01 -14.58
CA ALA A 19 13.39 46.23 -13.85
C ALA A 19 12.68 46.35 -12.49
N MET A 20 11.44 45.85 -12.38
CA MET A 20 10.71 45.84 -11.10
C MET A 20 11.21 44.76 -10.15
N PHE A 21 11.63 43.59 -10.67
CA PHE A 21 12.23 42.53 -9.86
C PHE A 21 13.56 42.95 -9.24
N GLU A 22 14.33 43.84 -9.87
CA GLU A 22 15.50 44.46 -9.25
C GLU A 22 15.13 45.30 -8.03
N GLY A 23 14.02 46.06 -8.12
CA GLY A 23 13.50 46.86 -7.02
C GLY A 23 13.01 46.07 -5.81
N LEU A 24 12.85 44.74 -5.91
CA LEU A 24 12.53 43.89 -4.76
C LEU A 24 13.68 43.78 -3.74
N ALA A 25 14.93 43.97 -4.21
CA ALA A 25 16.12 43.96 -3.37
C ALA A 25 16.56 45.37 -2.94
N ASP A 26 15.69 46.37 -3.11
CA ASP A 26 15.98 47.76 -2.72
C ASP A 26 16.12 47.88 -1.19
N PRO A 27 17.17 48.55 -0.68
CA PRO A 27 17.35 48.75 0.77
C PRO A 27 16.22 49.57 1.41
N ASP A 28 15.50 50.41 0.65
CA ASP A 28 14.29 51.05 1.12
C ASP A 28 13.09 50.10 1.00
N LYS A 29 12.55 49.72 2.16
CA LYS A 29 11.37 48.87 2.29
C LYS A 29 10.15 49.44 1.56
N ASN A 30 10.01 50.76 1.44
CA ASN A 30 8.91 51.35 0.69
C ASN A 30 9.06 51.13 -0.81
N CYS A 31 10.29 51.21 -1.34
CA CYS A 31 10.61 50.90 -2.73
C CYS A 31 10.36 49.43 -3.04
N SER A 32 10.85 48.50 -2.20
CA SER A 32 10.59 47.06 -2.35
C SER A 32 9.10 46.70 -2.28
N ARG A 33 8.34 47.31 -1.36
CA ARG A 33 6.89 47.12 -1.27
C ARG A 33 6.18 47.70 -2.50
N ALA A 34 6.58 48.86 -2.99
CA ALA A 34 6.04 49.45 -4.21
C ALA A 34 6.31 48.55 -5.42
N ALA A 35 7.54 48.03 -5.56
CA ALA A 35 7.91 47.08 -6.60
C ALA A 35 7.04 45.82 -6.55
N THR A 36 6.86 45.24 -5.36
CA THR A 36 5.97 44.09 -5.14
C THR A 36 4.55 44.36 -5.62
N VAL A 37 3.96 45.50 -5.23
CA VAL A 37 2.60 45.88 -5.63
C VAL A 37 2.53 46.07 -7.15
N MET A 38 3.50 46.74 -7.75
CA MET A 38 3.55 46.97 -9.20
C MET A 38 3.64 45.65 -9.98
N ILE A 39 4.54 44.74 -9.59
CA ILE A 39 4.68 43.40 -10.19
C ILE A 39 3.36 42.64 -10.11
N ASN A 40 2.78 42.55 -8.90
CA ASN A 40 1.55 41.80 -8.68
C ASN A 40 0.36 42.38 -9.43
N SER A 41 0.23 43.70 -9.49
CA SER A 41 -0.80 44.37 -10.30
C SER A 41 -0.62 44.11 -11.79
N LEU A 42 0.62 44.18 -12.30
CA LEU A 42 0.91 43.96 -13.71
C LEU A 42 0.61 42.53 -14.14
N LEU A 43 1.02 41.54 -13.34
CA LEU A 43 0.74 40.13 -13.59
C LEU A 43 -0.77 39.84 -13.51
N LYS A 44 -1.50 40.44 -12.57
CA LYS A 44 -2.97 40.29 -12.50
C LYS A 44 -3.66 40.82 -13.74
N GLU A 45 -3.26 41.99 -14.26
CA GLU A 45 -3.93 42.63 -15.40
C GLU A 45 -3.49 42.10 -16.77
N ARG A 46 -2.20 41.74 -16.90
CA ARG A 46 -1.57 41.43 -18.20
C ARG A 46 -0.86 40.08 -18.22
N GLY A 47 -0.93 39.28 -17.17
CA GLY A 47 -0.20 38.01 -17.10
C GLY A 47 -0.63 37.00 -18.17
N GLY A 48 -1.83 37.10 -18.72
CA GLY A 48 -2.30 36.25 -19.83
C GLY A 48 -1.36 36.24 -21.06
N VAL A 49 -0.74 37.38 -21.41
CA VAL A 49 0.21 37.46 -22.54
C VAL A 49 1.62 36.98 -22.19
N LEU A 50 1.88 36.66 -20.93
CA LEU A 50 3.20 36.25 -20.43
C LEU A 50 3.35 34.73 -20.26
N GLN A 51 2.41 33.93 -20.77
CA GLN A 51 2.40 32.48 -20.58
C GLN A 51 3.75 31.82 -20.93
N GLU A 52 4.35 32.16 -22.07
CA GLU A 52 5.64 31.63 -22.52
C GLU A 52 6.82 32.12 -21.67
N LYS A 53 6.66 33.24 -20.95
CA LYS A 53 7.67 33.85 -20.09
C LYS A 53 7.56 33.42 -18.64
N VAL A 54 6.52 32.66 -18.26
CA VAL A 54 6.33 32.19 -16.89
C VAL A 54 7.55 31.42 -16.36
N PRO A 55 8.19 30.49 -17.10
CA PRO A 55 9.39 29.81 -16.59
C PRO A 55 10.55 30.77 -16.27
N ASP A 56 10.76 31.78 -17.10
CA ASP A 56 11.78 32.81 -16.89
C ASP A 56 11.47 33.63 -15.64
N ILE A 57 10.20 34.05 -15.47
CA ILE A 57 9.73 34.78 -14.29
C ILE A 57 9.92 33.94 -13.01
N MET A 58 9.61 32.65 -13.06
CA MET A 58 9.81 31.73 -11.92
C MET A 58 11.28 31.60 -11.56
N SER A 59 12.18 31.54 -12.54
CA SER A 59 13.64 31.54 -12.33
C SER A 59 14.12 32.84 -11.68
N ILE A 60 13.62 34.00 -12.11
CA ILE A 60 13.95 35.30 -11.53
C ILE A 60 13.49 35.37 -10.07
N ILE A 61 12.27 34.91 -9.77
CA ILE A 61 11.75 34.86 -8.40
C ILE A 61 12.63 33.99 -7.52
N HIS A 62 13.03 32.81 -8.01
CA HIS A 62 13.91 31.89 -7.28
C HIS A 62 15.29 32.52 -7.01
N SER A 63 15.93 33.12 -8.01
CA SER A 63 17.19 33.87 -7.85
C SER A 63 17.09 35.00 -6.83
N LYS A 64 15.98 35.76 -6.83
CA LYS A 64 15.78 36.84 -5.86
C LYS A 64 15.58 36.34 -4.43
N LEU A 65 14.98 35.17 -4.27
CA LEU A 65 14.86 34.51 -2.97
C LEU A 65 16.21 33.98 -2.45
N GLU A 66 17.14 33.62 -3.33
CA GLU A 66 18.50 33.24 -2.96
C GLU A 66 19.37 34.44 -2.56
N GLU A 67 19.20 35.58 -3.24
CA GLU A 67 20.00 36.80 -3.01
C GLU A 67 19.68 37.49 -1.68
N VAL A 68 18.41 37.49 -1.25
CA VAL A 68 17.94 38.31 -0.13
C VAL A 68 17.04 37.48 0.80
N ASP A 69 17.54 37.16 1.99
CA ASP A 69 16.77 36.46 3.02
C ASP A 69 15.97 37.44 3.90
N GLU A 70 14.96 38.08 3.29
CA GLU A 70 14.00 38.90 4.03
C GLU A 70 12.58 38.33 3.99
N GLU A 71 11.90 38.36 5.15
CA GLU A 71 10.53 37.84 5.27
C GLU A 71 9.54 38.55 4.34
N HIS A 72 9.72 39.86 4.14
CA HIS A 72 8.86 40.64 3.27
C HIS A 72 9.00 40.19 1.80
N LEU A 73 10.23 39.92 1.35
CA LEU A 73 10.52 39.46 -0.01
C LEU A 73 9.96 38.05 -0.23
N ARG A 74 10.08 37.18 0.77
CA ARG A 74 9.49 35.84 0.71
C ARG A 74 7.98 35.90 0.51
N LYS A 75 7.27 36.74 1.28
CA LYS A 75 5.82 36.94 1.12
C LYS A 75 5.47 37.55 -0.23
N ALA A 76 6.28 38.49 -0.72
CA ALA A 76 6.11 39.09 -2.05
C ALA A 76 6.22 38.03 -3.16
N ALA A 77 7.31 37.25 -3.16
CA ALA A 77 7.55 36.16 -4.10
C ALA A 77 6.44 35.11 -4.06
N GLN A 78 6.01 34.69 -2.87
CA GLN A 78 4.89 33.75 -2.70
C GLN A 78 3.60 34.29 -3.33
N GLN A 79 3.29 35.57 -3.11
CA GLN A 79 2.12 36.21 -3.71
C GLN A 79 2.23 36.29 -5.24
N THR A 80 3.42 36.55 -5.78
CA THR A 80 3.70 36.56 -7.22
C THR A 80 3.50 35.18 -7.84
N VAL A 81 4.06 34.13 -7.21
CA VAL A 81 3.90 32.72 -7.63
C VAL A 81 2.42 32.32 -7.63
N TYR A 82 1.68 32.69 -6.59
CA TYR A 82 0.23 32.47 -6.53
C TYR A 82 -0.51 33.12 -7.69
N ILE A 83 -0.21 34.40 -8.01
CA ILE A 83 -0.86 35.11 -9.12
C ILE A 83 -0.56 34.41 -10.45
N LEU A 84 0.70 34.02 -10.69
CA LEU A 84 1.08 33.27 -11.88
C LEU A 84 0.33 31.94 -11.97
N ALA A 85 0.21 31.20 -10.86
CA ALA A 85 -0.49 29.93 -10.83
C ALA A 85 -2.00 30.09 -11.06
N SER A 86 -2.61 31.16 -10.55
CA SER A 86 -4.04 31.45 -10.76
C SER A 86 -4.42 31.63 -12.23
N GLN A 87 -3.47 32.05 -13.07
CA GLN A 87 -3.67 32.25 -14.51
C GLN A 87 -3.09 31.10 -15.35
N HIS A 88 -1.91 30.60 -14.97
CA HIS A 88 -1.08 29.68 -15.77
C HIS A 88 -0.67 28.43 -14.99
N LYS A 89 -1.60 27.83 -14.24
CA LYS A 89 -1.36 26.69 -13.34
C LYS A 89 -0.46 25.60 -13.93
N SER A 90 -0.75 25.16 -15.16
CA SER A 90 -0.02 24.05 -15.78
C SER A 90 1.44 24.39 -16.07
N VAL A 91 1.72 25.63 -16.46
CA VAL A 91 3.08 26.11 -16.75
C VAL A 91 3.86 26.28 -15.46
N VAL A 92 3.25 26.86 -14.43
CA VAL A 92 3.86 27.01 -13.09
C VAL A 92 4.21 25.65 -12.48
N VAL A 93 3.27 24.72 -12.48
CA VAL A 93 3.49 23.34 -11.97
C VAL A 93 4.59 22.65 -12.75
N SER A 94 4.65 22.80 -14.08
CA SER A 94 5.69 22.17 -14.91
C SER A 94 7.06 22.80 -14.70
N SER A 95 7.13 24.13 -14.50
CA SER A 95 8.35 24.85 -14.16
C SER A 95 8.90 24.40 -12.80
N LEU A 96 8.06 24.34 -11.76
CA LEU A 96 8.49 23.89 -10.43
C LEU A 96 8.88 22.40 -10.37
N LEU A 97 8.24 21.55 -11.16
CA LEU A 97 8.63 20.13 -11.26
C LEU A 97 9.95 19.92 -12.02
N SER A 98 10.39 20.91 -12.80
CA SER A 98 11.69 20.87 -13.49
C SER A 98 12.87 21.27 -12.59
N SER A 99 12.58 21.82 -11.39
CA SER A 99 13.59 22.13 -10.38
C SER A 99 14.37 20.88 -9.96
N SER A 100 15.64 21.08 -9.59
CA SER A 100 16.48 19.96 -9.16
C SER A 100 16.00 19.36 -7.83
N LEU A 101 16.09 18.03 -7.73
CA LEU A 101 15.88 17.32 -6.47
C LEU A 101 17.20 17.10 -5.70
N PRO A 102 17.18 17.11 -4.35
CA PRO A 102 16.05 17.53 -3.50
C PRO A 102 15.74 19.03 -3.68
N PHE A 103 14.48 19.44 -3.48
CA PHE A 103 14.10 20.85 -3.57
C PHE A 103 14.83 21.67 -2.51
N ASP A 104 15.34 22.84 -2.90
CA ASP A 104 15.86 23.83 -1.96
C ASP A 104 14.73 24.52 -1.17
N SER A 105 15.12 25.28 -0.15
CA SER A 105 14.16 25.93 0.75
C SER A 105 13.23 26.93 0.04
N HIS A 106 13.71 27.57 -1.03
CA HIS A 106 12.97 28.58 -1.79
C HIS A 106 11.93 27.92 -2.69
N THR A 107 12.30 26.85 -3.39
CA THR A 107 11.41 26.00 -4.18
C THR A 107 10.32 25.39 -3.29
N CYS A 108 10.66 24.91 -2.09
CA CYS A 108 9.67 24.47 -1.11
C CYS A 108 8.70 25.60 -0.72
N ALA A 109 9.20 26.82 -0.48
CA ALA A 109 8.37 27.98 -0.17
C ALA A 109 7.43 28.37 -1.33
N MET A 110 7.89 28.23 -2.57
CA MET A 110 7.10 28.45 -3.78
C MET A 110 5.99 27.40 -3.90
N TRP A 111 6.28 26.11 -3.68
CA TRP A 111 5.24 25.06 -3.62
C TRP A 111 4.19 25.33 -2.53
N ARG A 112 4.63 25.68 -1.31
CA ARG A 112 3.72 26.00 -0.20
C ARG A 112 2.84 27.21 -0.49
N SER A 113 3.32 28.19 -1.25
CA SER A 113 2.50 29.37 -1.63
C SER A 113 1.26 29.01 -2.47
N LEU A 114 1.31 27.88 -3.19
CA LEU A 114 0.19 27.40 -4.00
C LEU A 114 -0.97 26.86 -3.14
N ALA A 115 -0.73 26.62 -1.85
CA ALA A 115 -1.75 26.20 -0.90
C ALA A 115 -2.64 27.35 -0.38
N THR A 116 -2.28 28.61 -0.65
CA THR A 116 -2.95 29.79 -0.07
C THR A 116 -4.43 29.87 -0.41
N ASP A 117 -4.81 29.48 -1.62
CA ASP A 117 -6.21 29.40 -2.05
C ASP A 117 -6.66 27.94 -2.19
N PRO A 118 -7.70 27.49 -1.47
CA PRO A 118 -8.17 26.11 -1.53
C PRO A 118 -8.59 25.62 -2.92
N ALA A 119 -9.16 26.50 -3.76
CA ALA A 119 -9.63 26.11 -5.09
C ALA A 119 -8.46 25.88 -6.05
N LEU A 120 -7.46 26.76 -6.03
CA LEU A 120 -6.21 26.58 -6.76
C LEU A 120 -5.44 25.36 -6.25
N ALA A 121 -5.31 25.21 -4.93
CA ALA A 121 -4.62 24.08 -4.30
C ALA A 121 -5.23 22.75 -4.72
N SER A 122 -6.57 22.63 -4.73
CA SER A 122 -7.28 21.42 -5.18
C SER A 122 -6.92 21.07 -6.63
N GLN A 123 -6.97 22.06 -7.53
CA GLN A 123 -6.65 21.85 -8.96
C GLN A 123 -5.19 21.43 -9.17
N ILE A 124 -4.26 21.98 -8.37
CA ILE A 124 -2.84 21.61 -8.47
C ILE A 124 -2.59 20.22 -7.91
N LEU A 125 -3.23 19.85 -6.79
CA LEU A 125 -3.18 18.50 -6.23
C LEU A 125 -3.71 17.47 -7.24
N GLU A 126 -4.85 17.74 -7.88
CA GLU A 126 -5.39 16.89 -8.96
C GLU A 126 -4.40 16.74 -10.13
N GLN A 127 -3.78 17.84 -10.57
CA GLN A 127 -2.79 17.80 -11.65
C GLN A 127 -1.55 16.96 -11.25
N LEU A 128 -1.10 17.05 -10.00
CA LEU A 128 0.01 16.24 -9.48
C LEU A 128 -0.37 14.75 -9.38
N LEU A 129 -1.60 14.45 -8.94
CA LEU A 129 -2.13 13.08 -8.91
C LEU A 129 -2.18 12.48 -10.31
N GLU A 130 -2.66 13.23 -11.32
CA GLU A 130 -2.67 12.79 -12.71
C GLU A 130 -1.25 12.44 -13.19
N LYS A 131 -0.26 13.30 -12.91
CA LYS A 131 1.15 13.06 -13.27
C LYS A 131 1.72 11.80 -12.61
N ILE A 132 1.39 11.55 -11.33
CA ILE A 132 1.85 10.36 -10.62
C ILE A 132 1.19 9.08 -11.19
N ASN A 133 -0.10 9.13 -11.49
CA ASN A 133 -0.87 7.96 -11.91
C ASN A 133 -0.65 7.60 -13.39
N ARG A 134 -0.31 8.57 -14.25
CA ARG A 134 -0.10 8.34 -15.69
C ARG A 134 1.27 7.77 -16.02
N ASP A 135 2.29 8.17 -15.27
CA ASP A 135 3.67 7.80 -15.56
C ASP A 135 4.07 6.48 -14.89
N VAL A 136 4.99 5.75 -15.52
CA VAL A 136 5.51 4.49 -14.96
C VAL A 136 6.28 4.80 -13.67
N PRO A 137 5.97 4.14 -12.53
CA PRO A 137 6.52 4.50 -11.22
C PRO A 137 8.04 4.28 -11.12
N TYR A 138 8.55 3.26 -11.81
CA TYR A 138 9.97 2.90 -11.86
C TYR A 138 10.30 2.21 -13.19
N LYS A 139 11.58 2.25 -13.58
CA LYS A 139 12.13 1.45 -14.68
C LYS A 139 12.86 0.25 -14.09
N GLU A 140 12.59 -0.91 -14.65
CA GLU A 140 13.18 -2.16 -14.22
C GLU A 140 14.27 -2.59 -15.21
N SER A 141 15.49 -2.80 -14.70
CA SER A 141 16.61 -3.30 -15.48
C SER A 141 16.98 -4.70 -15.01
N LYS A 142 16.90 -5.67 -15.91
CA LYS A 142 17.32 -7.04 -15.63
C LYS A 142 18.85 -7.08 -15.59
N CYS A 143 19.41 -7.36 -14.42
CA CYS A 143 20.81 -7.74 -14.31
C CYS A 143 20.99 -9.14 -14.91
N PHE A 144 21.88 -9.29 -15.89
CA PHE A 144 22.18 -10.58 -16.53
C PHE A 144 23.13 -11.47 -15.70
N LEU A 145 23.53 -11.02 -14.50
CA LEU A 145 24.38 -11.79 -13.60
C LEU A 145 23.53 -12.75 -12.76
N LEU A 146 23.89 -14.05 -12.77
CA LEU A 146 23.24 -15.06 -11.94
C LEU A 146 23.27 -14.63 -10.46
N GLY A 147 22.09 -14.55 -9.84
CA GLY A 147 21.91 -14.23 -8.43
C GLY A 147 21.72 -12.74 -8.11
N SER A 148 21.84 -11.83 -9.07
CA SER A 148 21.51 -10.42 -8.87
C SER A 148 20.05 -10.16 -9.22
N GLY A 149 19.25 -9.75 -8.22
CA GLY A 149 17.87 -9.33 -8.43
C GLY A 149 17.74 -8.20 -9.46
N SER A 150 16.52 -8.03 -9.96
CA SER A 150 16.15 -6.96 -10.88
C SER A 150 16.33 -5.58 -10.23
N GLU A 151 17.12 -4.68 -10.84
CA GLU A 151 17.35 -3.32 -10.32
C GLU A 151 16.17 -2.42 -10.74
N ARG A 152 15.42 -1.91 -9.76
CA ARG A 152 14.32 -0.96 -10.00
C ARG A 152 14.77 0.46 -9.67
N ILE A 153 14.69 1.36 -10.65
CA ILE A 153 15.09 2.76 -10.52
C ILE A 153 13.86 3.65 -10.64
N ALA A 154 13.64 4.54 -9.68
CA ALA A 154 12.47 5.42 -9.66
C ALA A 154 12.43 6.34 -10.89
N THR A 155 11.24 6.56 -11.45
CA THR A 155 11.08 7.57 -12.50
C THR A 155 11.14 8.98 -11.89
N PRO A 156 11.92 9.93 -12.45
CA PRO A 156 12.11 11.25 -11.83
C PRO A 156 10.83 12.07 -11.65
N LEU A 157 9.92 12.06 -12.62
CA LEU A 157 8.71 12.90 -12.59
C LEU A 157 7.73 12.49 -11.48
N PRO A 158 7.33 11.22 -11.31
CA PRO A 158 6.56 10.77 -10.15
C PRO A 158 7.24 11.06 -8.81
N LEU A 159 8.58 10.98 -8.74
CA LEU A 159 9.33 11.31 -7.52
C LEU A 159 9.23 12.80 -7.19
N ALA A 160 9.47 13.68 -8.17
CA ALA A 160 9.33 15.12 -8.01
C ALA A 160 7.90 15.51 -7.62
N ALA A 161 6.90 14.90 -8.25
CA ALA A 161 5.49 15.11 -7.91
C ALA A 161 5.15 14.64 -6.49
N THR A 162 5.73 13.53 -6.01
CA THR A 162 5.56 13.06 -4.62
C THR A 162 6.12 14.07 -3.62
N CYS A 163 7.29 14.67 -3.92
CA CYS A 163 7.89 15.74 -3.12
C CYS A 163 7.03 17.01 -3.17
N ALA A 164 6.50 17.38 -4.34
CA ALA A 164 5.63 18.54 -4.49
C ALA A 164 4.32 18.40 -3.69
N LEU A 165 3.70 17.19 -3.71
CA LEU A 165 2.54 16.87 -2.87
C LEU A 165 2.86 17.07 -1.38
N TYR A 166 4.01 16.56 -0.92
CA TYR A 166 4.45 16.78 0.46
C TYR A 166 4.51 18.27 0.81
N GLU A 167 5.11 19.07 -0.08
CA GLU A 167 5.29 20.50 0.18
C GLU A 167 3.96 21.25 0.26
N ILE A 168 3.04 21.03 -0.69
CA ILE A 168 1.73 21.68 -0.67
C ILE A 168 0.93 21.27 0.57
N MET A 169 0.87 19.96 0.90
CA MET A 169 0.07 19.47 2.03
C MET A 169 0.68 19.82 3.39
N SER A 170 1.98 20.12 3.44
CA SER A 170 2.64 20.61 4.65
C SER A 170 2.12 22.00 5.05
N ALA A 171 1.70 22.82 4.08
CA ALA A 171 1.11 24.13 4.36
C ALA A 171 -0.27 24.00 5.04
N PRO A 172 -0.53 24.69 6.16
CA PRO A 172 -1.79 24.60 6.88
C PRO A 172 -3.02 25.00 6.07
N GLU A 173 -2.86 25.94 5.15
CA GLU A 173 -3.90 26.47 4.26
C GLU A 173 -4.46 25.40 3.30
N SER A 174 -3.69 24.34 3.03
CA SER A 174 -4.10 23.23 2.16
C SER A 174 -5.21 22.34 2.73
N GLY A 175 -5.55 22.48 4.02
CA GLY A 175 -6.46 21.58 4.75
C GLY A 175 -7.78 21.31 4.01
N THR A 176 -8.46 22.37 3.57
CA THR A 176 -9.73 22.26 2.84
C THR A 176 -9.59 21.49 1.53
N ALA A 177 -8.52 21.72 0.78
CA ALA A 177 -8.25 21.02 -0.48
C ALA A 177 -7.95 19.53 -0.24
N VAL A 178 -7.14 19.22 0.79
CA VAL A 178 -6.79 17.84 1.16
C VAL A 178 -8.02 17.06 1.63
N VAL A 179 -8.91 17.68 2.41
CA VAL A 179 -10.18 17.06 2.83
C VAL A 179 -11.08 16.78 1.62
N GLY A 180 -11.21 17.73 0.70
CA GLY A 180 -12.01 17.58 -0.52
C GLY A 180 -11.52 16.45 -1.44
N LEU A 181 -10.19 16.25 -1.48
CA LEU A 181 -9.53 15.23 -2.31
C LEU A 181 -9.04 14.03 -1.50
N TYR A 182 -9.60 13.79 -0.31
CA TYR A 182 -9.04 12.79 0.62
C TYR A 182 -8.95 11.38 0.00
N PRO A 183 -10.02 10.79 -0.57
CA PRO A 183 -9.91 9.43 -1.13
C PRO A 183 -8.88 9.29 -2.26
N PRO A 184 -8.85 10.14 -3.31
CA PRO A 184 -7.86 10.01 -4.38
C PRO A 184 -6.42 10.28 -3.90
N LEU A 185 -6.21 11.25 -3.00
CA LEU A 185 -4.89 11.50 -2.40
C LEU A 185 -4.40 10.28 -1.62
N PHE A 186 -5.26 9.70 -0.77
CA PHE A 186 -4.89 8.54 0.03
C PHE A 186 -4.52 7.35 -0.85
N VAL A 187 -5.35 7.03 -1.84
CA VAL A 187 -5.14 5.89 -2.73
C VAL A 187 -3.88 6.07 -3.58
N THR A 188 -3.68 7.23 -4.21
CA THR A 188 -2.47 7.46 -5.00
C THR A 188 -1.20 7.39 -4.14
N LEU A 189 -1.22 7.92 -2.91
CA LEU A 189 -0.05 7.85 -2.03
C LEU A 189 0.21 6.43 -1.52
N LEU A 190 -0.84 5.67 -1.20
CA LEU A 190 -0.73 4.25 -0.84
C LEU A 190 -0.09 3.42 -1.97
N LEU A 191 -0.57 3.62 -3.19
CA LEU A 191 -0.02 2.96 -4.39
C LEU A 191 1.37 3.48 -4.74
N ARG A 192 1.68 4.74 -4.41
CA ARG A 192 3.03 5.29 -4.56
C ARG A 192 4.01 4.62 -3.62
N ILE A 193 3.66 4.42 -2.34
CA ILE A 193 4.46 3.65 -1.37
C ILE A 193 4.69 2.25 -1.94
N SER A 194 3.61 1.55 -2.29
CA SER A 194 3.64 0.21 -2.91
C SER A 194 4.61 0.10 -4.09
N SER A 195 4.59 1.09 -4.98
CA SER A 195 5.41 1.08 -6.20
C SER A 195 6.84 1.60 -5.97
N THR A 196 7.18 2.06 -4.78
CA THR A 196 8.52 2.58 -4.45
C THR A 196 9.26 1.75 -3.41
N VAL A 197 8.61 0.73 -2.82
CA VAL A 197 9.27 -0.23 -1.93
C VAL A 197 10.37 -0.97 -2.69
N GLY A 198 11.60 -0.95 -2.16
CA GLY A 198 12.78 -1.56 -2.80
C GLY A 198 13.27 -0.86 -4.07
N VAL A 199 12.74 0.33 -4.41
CA VAL A 199 13.14 1.10 -5.59
C VAL A 199 14.26 2.06 -5.25
N GLN A 200 15.33 2.02 -6.04
CA GLN A 200 16.49 2.89 -5.88
C GLN A 200 16.28 4.27 -6.50
N LEU A 201 16.98 5.27 -5.95
CA LEU A 201 17.04 6.61 -6.50
C LEU A 201 17.80 6.63 -7.85
N PRO A 202 17.44 7.48 -8.83
CA PRO A 202 18.22 7.66 -10.06
C PRO A 202 19.69 8.01 -9.80
N LYS A 203 20.61 7.39 -10.56
CA LYS A 203 22.07 7.54 -10.39
C LYS A 203 22.57 9.00 -10.45
N ASN A 204 21.92 9.85 -11.24
CA ASN A 204 22.21 11.29 -11.34
C ASN A 204 21.83 12.08 -10.08
N LEU A 205 20.89 11.57 -9.27
CA LEU A 205 20.48 12.16 -8.01
C LEU A 205 21.29 11.57 -6.84
N GLN A 206 21.65 10.28 -6.91
CA GLN A 206 22.54 9.64 -5.93
C GLN A 206 23.91 10.34 -5.83
N SER A 207 24.47 10.77 -6.97
CA SER A 207 25.76 11.48 -6.98
C SER A 207 25.69 12.88 -6.37
N LYS A 208 24.54 13.56 -6.45
CA LYS A 208 24.30 14.85 -5.80
C LYS A 208 24.13 14.70 -4.28
N GLU A 209 23.42 13.67 -3.83
CA GLU A 209 23.26 13.37 -2.39
C GLU A 209 24.61 13.11 -1.71
N ARG A 210 25.50 12.31 -2.36
CA ARG A 210 26.86 12.06 -1.86
C ARG A 210 27.72 13.32 -1.77
N ARG A 211 27.54 14.29 -2.67
CA ARG A 211 28.27 15.58 -2.62
C ARG A 211 27.71 16.50 -1.54
N SER A 212 26.40 16.47 -1.31
CA SER A 212 25.72 17.28 -0.27
C SER A 212 26.04 16.81 1.15
N ASN A 213 26.23 15.51 1.38
CA ASN A 213 26.56 14.97 2.71
C ASN A 213 27.96 15.34 3.22
N ASN A 214 28.82 15.94 2.39
CA ASN A 214 30.12 16.47 2.81
C ASN A 214 30.03 17.89 3.42
N HIS A 215 28.86 18.53 3.37
CA HIS A 215 28.58 19.79 4.05
C HIS A 215 27.51 19.53 5.12
N ASN A 216 27.76 20.00 6.35
CA ASN A 216 27.01 19.75 7.59
C ASN A 216 25.56 20.31 7.60
N ALA A 217 24.77 20.08 6.56
CA ALA A 217 23.33 20.30 6.56
C ALA A 217 22.64 18.96 6.71
N THR A 218 21.60 18.90 7.54
CA THR A 218 20.66 17.79 7.74
C THR A 218 19.93 17.47 6.43
N SER A 219 20.64 16.95 5.44
CA SER A 219 20.08 16.60 4.13
C SER A 219 19.15 15.42 4.33
N ARG A 220 17.84 15.66 4.19
CA ARG A 220 16.84 14.60 4.24
C ARG A 220 17.12 13.65 3.09
N SER A 221 17.30 12.36 3.40
CA SER A 221 17.55 11.36 2.36
C SER A 221 16.45 11.40 1.29
N LEU A 222 16.83 11.39 0.01
CA LEU A 222 15.88 11.42 -1.10
C LEU A 222 15.34 10.02 -1.43
N HIS A 223 15.24 9.14 -0.44
CA HIS A 223 14.78 7.77 -0.67
C HIS A 223 13.31 7.75 -1.15
N PRO A 224 12.99 7.20 -2.34
CA PRO A 224 11.66 7.32 -2.95
C PRO A 224 10.50 6.83 -2.04
N CYS A 225 10.68 5.66 -1.40
CA CYS A 225 9.66 5.11 -0.52
C CYS A 225 9.49 5.91 0.77
N SER A 226 10.60 6.45 1.30
CA SER A 226 10.55 7.25 2.52
C SER A 226 9.74 8.51 2.29
N TRP A 227 9.97 9.18 1.15
CA TRP A 227 9.17 10.35 0.78
C TRP A 227 7.71 10.01 0.57
N ALA A 228 7.38 8.90 -0.09
CA ALA A 228 5.98 8.49 -0.25
C ALA A 228 5.28 8.25 1.10
N VAL A 229 5.98 7.64 2.07
CA VAL A 229 5.49 7.42 3.44
C VAL A 229 5.29 8.75 4.17
N GLU A 230 6.26 9.65 4.13
CA GLU A 230 6.15 10.98 4.75
C GLU A 230 5.02 11.82 4.12
N THR A 231 4.85 11.75 2.80
CA THR A 231 3.75 12.42 2.11
C THR A 231 2.39 11.87 2.56
N LEU A 232 2.25 10.55 2.74
CA LEU A 232 1.03 9.95 3.27
C LEU A 232 0.77 10.37 4.74
N LYS A 233 1.79 10.43 5.59
CA LYS A 233 1.67 10.94 6.97
C LYS A 233 1.12 12.35 7.01
N VAL A 234 1.73 13.26 6.23
CA VAL A 234 1.29 14.66 6.15
C VAL A 234 -0.14 14.75 5.61
N MET A 235 -0.48 13.94 4.61
CA MET A 235 -1.84 13.87 4.06
C MET A 235 -2.86 13.44 5.13
N LEU A 236 -2.57 12.42 5.93
CA LEU A 236 -3.47 11.97 7.00
C LEU A 236 -3.68 13.06 8.05
N ILE A 237 -2.61 13.71 8.49
CA ILE A 237 -2.68 14.80 9.47
C ILE A 237 -3.50 15.96 8.90
N ARG A 238 -3.17 16.41 7.69
CA ARG A 238 -3.82 17.55 7.03
C ARG A 238 -5.29 17.27 6.66
N GLY A 239 -5.63 16.01 6.39
CA GLY A 239 -6.98 15.54 6.08
C GLY A 239 -7.85 15.21 7.30
N GLY A 240 -7.36 15.45 8.52
CA GLY A 240 -8.11 15.24 9.76
C GLY A 240 -8.18 13.79 10.24
N SER A 241 -7.14 13.00 9.97
CA SER A 241 -6.95 11.61 10.41
C SER A 241 -5.65 11.45 11.21
N GLU A 242 -5.33 12.44 12.06
CA GLU A 242 -4.10 12.46 12.85
C GLU A 242 -3.96 11.24 13.78
N GLU A 243 -5.06 10.77 14.37
CA GLU A 243 -5.04 9.57 15.22
C GLU A 243 -4.65 8.30 14.46
N VAL A 244 -5.03 8.17 13.19
CA VAL A 244 -4.52 7.09 12.34
C VAL A 244 -3.00 7.17 12.25
N ALA A 245 -2.48 8.38 12.00
CA ALA A 245 -1.04 8.57 11.82
C ALA A 245 -0.23 8.26 13.11
N LYS A 246 -0.77 8.64 14.27
CA LYS A 246 -0.21 8.34 15.59
C LYS A 246 -0.20 6.83 15.87
N VAL A 247 -1.32 6.14 15.66
CA VAL A 247 -1.43 4.70 15.91
C VAL A 247 -0.44 3.93 15.04
N VAL A 248 -0.41 4.21 13.73
CA VAL A 248 0.54 3.57 12.80
C VAL A 248 2.00 3.86 13.19
N GLY A 249 2.29 5.05 13.70
CA GLY A 249 3.63 5.38 14.21
C GLY A 249 3.99 4.61 15.48
N SER A 250 3.07 4.51 16.44
CA SER A 250 3.31 3.80 17.69
C SER A 250 3.52 2.29 17.52
N THR A 251 3.00 1.71 16.44
CA THR A 251 3.14 0.29 16.10
C THR A 251 4.30 0.01 15.14
N GLY A 252 5.08 1.03 14.74
CA GLY A 252 6.16 0.89 13.76
C GLY A 252 5.70 0.60 12.33
N GLY A 253 4.42 0.86 12.02
CA GLY A 253 3.82 0.52 10.73
C GLY A 253 4.44 1.28 9.55
N TRP A 254 5.00 2.47 9.79
CA TRP A 254 5.66 3.28 8.76
C TRP A 254 6.94 2.64 8.24
N GLU A 255 7.75 2.10 9.15
CA GLU A 255 9.00 1.41 8.85
C GLU A 255 8.71 0.07 8.15
N LEU A 256 7.67 -0.65 8.60
CA LEU A 256 7.21 -1.88 7.97
C LEU A 256 6.72 -1.64 6.54
N MET A 257 5.96 -0.57 6.28
CA MET A 257 5.53 -0.21 4.93
C MET A 257 6.69 0.05 3.97
N ALA A 258 7.82 0.58 4.47
CA ALA A 258 9.01 0.83 3.67
C ALA A 258 9.89 -0.41 3.46
N SER A 259 9.66 -1.49 4.22
CA SER A 259 10.39 -2.75 4.12
C SER A 259 9.81 -3.64 3.01
N PRO A 260 10.57 -4.04 1.98
CA PRO A 260 10.09 -4.98 0.94
C PRO A 260 9.51 -6.26 1.50
N GLU A 261 10.12 -6.75 2.56
CA GLU A 261 9.79 -8.00 3.22
C GLU A 261 8.49 -7.94 4.02
N ARG A 262 8.27 -6.81 4.69
CA ARG A 262 7.18 -6.61 5.66
C ARG A 262 6.18 -5.55 5.23
N HIS A 263 6.21 -5.18 3.96
CA HIS A 263 5.35 -4.13 3.40
C HIS A 263 3.88 -4.38 3.72
N HIS A 264 3.40 -5.60 3.46
CA HIS A 264 2.01 -6.00 3.68
C HIS A 264 1.59 -5.93 5.16
N ASP A 265 2.50 -6.17 6.12
CA ASP A 265 2.22 -6.00 7.56
C ASP A 265 1.99 -4.53 7.90
N GLY A 266 2.84 -3.64 7.39
CA GLY A 266 2.68 -2.20 7.58
C GLY A 266 1.38 -1.67 6.97
N ILE A 267 0.99 -2.20 5.81
CA ILE A 267 -0.30 -1.89 5.17
C ILE A 267 -1.48 -2.39 6.00
N ALA A 268 -1.38 -3.58 6.61
CA ALA A 268 -2.40 -4.05 7.54
C ALA A 268 -2.53 -3.11 8.75
N LEU A 269 -1.42 -2.71 9.38
CA LEU A 269 -1.46 -1.75 10.50
C LEU A 269 -2.14 -0.43 10.11
N LEU A 270 -1.87 0.10 8.92
CA LEU A 270 -2.55 1.28 8.38
C LEU A 270 -4.05 1.04 8.19
N ALA A 271 -4.42 -0.09 7.56
CA ALA A 271 -5.81 -0.46 7.33
C ALA A 271 -6.59 -0.60 8.63
N GLY A 272 -6.03 -1.29 9.62
CA GLY A 272 -6.65 -1.45 10.95
C GLY A 272 -6.83 -0.12 11.68
N ALA A 273 -5.83 0.77 11.61
CA ALA A 273 -5.95 2.12 12.19
C ALA A 273 -7.02 2.96 11.47
N MET A 274 -7.07 2.91 10.13
CA MET A 274 -8.11 3.55 9.33
C MET A 274 -9.51 3.01 9.67
N ALA A 275 -9.63 1.70 9.89
CA ALA A 275 -10.88 1.05 10.25
C ALA A 275 -11.41 1.57 11.60
N ARG A 276 -10.53 1.72 12.59
CA ARG A 276 -10.89 2.17 13.95
C ARG A 276 -11.15 3.67 14.05
N HIS A 277 -10.39 4.49 13.32
CA HIS A 277 -10.35 5.94 13.54
C HIS A 277 -10.85 6.77 12.34
N ALA A 278 -11.06 6.16 11.16
CA ALA A 278 -11.46 6.86 9.94
C ALA A 278 -12.52 6.10 9.11
N GLY A 279 -13.35 5.27 9.76
CA GLY A 279 -14.38 4.44 9.14
C GLY A 279 -15.23 5.12 8.06
N PRO A 280 -15.79 6.33 8.29
CA PRO A 280 -16.63 7.02 7.29
C PRO A 280 -15.93 7.33 5.96
N ARG A 281 -14.59 7.36 5.93
CA ARG A 281 -13.80 7.63 4.71
C ARG A 281 -13.54 6.36 3.89
N LEU A 282 -13.70 5.18 4.48
CA LEU A 282 -13.34 3.90 3.86
C LEU A 282 -14.12 3.54 2.59
N PRO A 283 -15.45 3.76 2.48
CA PRO A 283 -16.19 3.31 1.30
C PRO A 283 -15.63 3.86 -0.03
N LEU A 284 -15.28 5.16 -0.05
CA LEU A 284 -14.68 5.79 -1.24
C LEU A 284 -13.24 5.32 -1.49
N ILE A 285 -12.47 5.05 -0.43
CA ILE A 285 -11.11 4.51 -0.55
C ILE A 285 -11.15 3.10 -1.14
N VAL A 286 -12.01 2.22 -0.61
CA VAL A 286 -12.20 0.85 -1.11
C VAL A 286 -12.63 0.90 -2.58
N LYS A 287 -13.63 1.71 -2.92
CA LYS A 287 -14.07 1.89 -4.32
C LYS A 287 -12.92 2.26 -5.25
N ASN A 288 -12.07 3.22 -4.84
CA ASN A 288 -10.94 3.68 -5.64
C ASN A 288 -9.79 2.65 -5.72
N LEU A 289 -9.69 1.74 -4.76
CA LEU A 289 -8.68 0.68 -4.75
C LEU A 289 -9.05 -0.57 -5.54
N ILE A 290 -10.35 -0.86 -5.74
CA ILE A 290 -10.79 -2.06 -6.47
C ILE A 290 -10.07 -2.25 -7.83
N PRO A 291 -9.91 -1.24 -8.70
CA PRO A 291 -9.22 -1.42 -9.99
C PRO A 291 -7.76 -1.91 -9.85
N THR A 292 -7.08 -1.53 -8.76
CA THR A 292 -5.67 -1.93 -8.53
C THR A 292 -5.50 -3.39 -8.12
N LEU A 293 -6.56 -4.09 -7.74
CA LEU A 293 -6.50 -5.54 -7.55
C LEU A 293 -6.12 -6.27 -8.85
N SER A 294 -6.32 -5.65 -10.02
CA SER A 294 -5.95 -6.18 -11.33
C SER A 294 -4.75 -5.45 -11.94
N SER A 295 -3.94 -4.78 -11.10
CA SER A 295 -2.76 -4.05 -11.55
C SER A 295 -1.70 -4.98 -12.14
N VAL A 296 -0.96 -4.47 -13.13
CA VAL A 296 0.22 -5.15 -13.69
C VAL A 296 1.38 -5.23 -12.68
N PHE A 297 1.36 -4.39 -11.63
CA PHE A 297 2.40 -4.36 -10.61
C PHE A 297 2.02 -5.25 -9.43
N ASP A 298 2.83 -6.28 -9.16
CA ASP A 298 2.59 -7.21 -8.06
C ASP A 298 2.53 -6.48 -6.71
N SER A 299 3.40 -5.49 -6.49
CA SER A 299 3.39 -4.72 -5.25
C SER A 299 2.05 -4.03 -5.01
N GLN A 300 1.44 -3.45 -6.04
CA GLN A 300 0.13 -2.78 -5.92
C GLN A 300 -0.98 -3.78 -5.59
N ARG A 301 -0.96 -4.96 -6.23
CA ARG A 301 -1.91 -6.03 -5.91
C ARG A 301 -1.73 -6.51 -4.46
N ILE A 302 -0.50 -6.70 -3.99
CA ILE A 302 -0.17 -7.06 -2.60
C ILE A 302 -0.72 -6.02 -1.63
N THR A 303 -0.44 -4.73 -1.87
CA THR A 303 -0.89 -3.62 -1.03
C THR A 303 -2.41 -3.58 -0.91
N THR A 304 -3.12 -3.60 -2.03
CA THR A 304 -4.57 -3.51 -2.02
C THR A 304 -5.20 -4.74 -1.36
N THR A 305 -4.65 -5.93 -1.60
CA THR A 305 -5.15 -7.17 -0.99
C THR A 305 -4.88 -7.20 0.51
N ALA A 306 -3.71 -6.75 0.98
CA ALA A 306 -3.39 -6.63 2.41
C ALA A 306 -4.34 -5.63 3.10
N PHE A 307 -4.57 -4.48 2.47
CA PHE A 307 -5.49 -3.48 2.99
C PHE A 307 -6.91 -4.04 3.14
N PHE A 308 -7.41 -4.74 2.10
CA PHE A 308 -8.75 -5.33 2.12
C PHE A 308 -8.86 -6.44 3.14
N ALA A 309 -7.83 -7.31 3.24
CA ALA A 309 -7.82 -8.41 4.20
C ALA A 309 -7.97 -7.91 5.64
N GLU A 310 -7.27 -6.84 6.00
CA GLU A 310 -7.34 -6.30 7.36
C GLU A 310 -8.64 -5.52 7.64
N LEU A 311 -9.22 -4.88 6.63
CA LEU A 311 -10.56 -4.27 6.77
C LEU A 311 -11.64 -5.33 7.03
N LEU A 312 -11.56 -6.48 6.36
CA LEU A 312 -12.45 -7.62 6.60
C LEU A 312 -12.26 -8.18 8.01
N ASN A 313 -11.03 -8.18 8.53
CA ASN A 313 -10.71 -8.66 9.88
C ASN A 313 -11.27 -7.77 11.00
N ASN A 314 -11.27 -6.44 10.84
CA ASN A 314 -11.77 -5.54 11.89
C ASN A 314 -13.31 -5.41 11.93
N ASN A 315 -14.06 -6.16 11.12
CA ASN A 315 -15.52 -6.10 11.02
C ASN A 315 -16.09 -4.68 10.79
N VAL A 316 -15.28 -3.74 10.30
CA VAL A 316 -15.67 -2.32 10.14
C VAL A 316 -16.66 -2.13 9.00
N VAL A 317 -16.81 -3.14 8.16
CA VAL A 317 -17.76 -3.16 7.06
C VAL A 317 -19.15 -3.57 7.59
N ASN A 318 -19.76 -2.67 8.39
CA ASN A 318 -21.17 -2.78 8.80
C ASN A 318 -22.13 -2.58 7.62
N ASP A 319 -21.64 -2.00 6.53
CA ASP A 319 -22.35 -1.90 5.25
C ASP A 319 -22.24 -3.22 4.49
N LEU A 320 -23.30 -4.03 4.51
CA LEU A 320 -23.37 -5.33 3.85
C LEU A 320 -22.96 -5.28 2.37
N ILE A 321 -23.25 -4.17 1.67
CA ILE A 321 -22.95 -4.02 0.24
C ILE A 321 -21.45 -3.91 0.00
N LEU A 322 -20.76 -3.14 0.85
CA LEU A 322 -19.31 -3.00 0.79
C LEU A 322 -18.62 -4.32 1.15
N LEU A 323 -19.20 -5.07 2.09
CA LEU A 323 -18.66 -6.37 2.53
C LEU A 323 -18.73 -7.39 1.39
N GLU A 324 -19.89 -7.53 0.75
CA GLU A 324 -20.08 -8.42 -0.40
C GLU A 324 -19.13 -8.05 -1.54
N THR A 325 -19.04 -6.76 -1.88
CA THR A 325 -18.12 -6.27 -2.91
C THR A 325 -16.66 -6.64 -2.59
N MET A 326 -16.23 -6.48 -1.35
CA MET A 326 -14.87 -6.84 -0.93
C MET A 326 -14.66 -8.36 -0.98
N MET A 327 -15.63 -9.16 -0.55
CA MET A 327 -15.56 -10.62 -0.60
C MET A 327 -15.44 -11.15 -2.03
N ASP A 328 -16.24 -10.64 -2.96
CA ASP A 328 -16.20 -11.03 -4.37
C ASP A 328 -14.85 -10.71 -5.00
N ASN A 329 -14.33 -9.50 -4.74
CA ASN A 329 -13.03 -9.06 -5.20
C ASN A 329 -11.89 -9.94 -4.65
N MET A 330 -11.94 -10.28 -3.36
CA MET A 330 -10.93 -11.13 -2.71
C MET A 330 -11.01 -12.59 -3.21
N THR A 331 -12.22 -13.11 -3.45
CA THR A 331 -12.40 -14.44 -4.05
C THR A 331 -11.77 -14.48 -5.44
N GLY A 332 -11.94 -13.41 -6.23
CA GLY A 332 -11.29 -13.23 -7.52
C GLY A 332 -9.75 -13.15 -7.47
N ARG A 333 -9.11 -13.04 -6.30
CA ARG A 333 -7.65 -13.02 -6.13
C ARG A 333 -7.04 -14.37 -5.77
N GLN A 334 -7.84 -15.40 -5.54
CA GLN A 334 -7.32 -16.73 -5.21
C GLN A 334 -6.60 -17.41 -6.39
N LYS A 335 -6.79 -16.88 -7.61
CA LYS A 335 -6.09 -17.31 -8.84
C LYS A 335 -4.98 -16.35 -9.28
N ASP A 336 -4.56 -15.42 -8.42
CA ASP A 336 -3.48 -14.47 -8.76
C ASP A 336 -2.16 -15.21 -8.98
N THR A 337 -1.31 -14.67 -9.87
CA THR A 337 0.02 -15.20 -10.14
C THR A 337 0.95 -15.07 -8.94
N CYS A 338 0.78 -14.02 -8.13
CA CYS A 338 1.55 -13.78 -6.92
C CYS A 338 1.03 -14.62 -5.75
N LEU A 339 1.93 -15.40 -5.12
CA LEU A 339 1.58 -16.24 -3.97
C LEU A 339 1.10 -15.41 -2.77
N LEU A 340 1.78 -14.30 -2.47
CA LEU A 340 1.45 -13.42 -1.36
C LEU A 340 0.06 -12.79 -1.52
N VAL A 341 -0.35 -12.45 -2.74
CA VAL A 341 -1.71 -11.97 -3.02
C VAL A 341 -2.74 -13.04 -2.69
N ARG A 342 -2.54 -14.28 -3.15
CA ARG A 342 -3.44 -15.41 -2.84
C ARG A 342 -3.56 -15.64 -1.33
N MET A 343 -2.43 -15.58 -0.62
CA MET A 343 -2.36 -15.66 0.83
C MET A 343 -3.20 -14.61 1.54
N LEU A 344 -2.98 -13.34 1.22
CA LEU A 344 -3.69 -12.22 1.84
C LEU A 344 -5.18 -12.27 1.53
N ALA A 345 -5.55 -12.71 0.32
CA ALA A 345 -6.94 -12.91 -0.07
C ALA A 345 -7.63 -13.94 0.84
N LEU A 346 -6.99 -15.09 1.02
CA LEU A 346 -7.49 -16.16 1.90
C LEU A 346 -7.52 -15.73 3.37
N ARG A 347 -6.52 -14.95 3.83
CA ARG A 347 -6.51 -14.35 5.17
C ARG A 347 -7.77 -13.53 5.43
N GLY A 348 -8.09 -12.61 4.53
CA GLY A 348 -9.25 -11.73 4.67
C GLY A 348 -10.57 -12.49 4.66
N LEU A 349 -10.72 -13.46 3.75
CA LEU A 349 -11.91 -14.30 3.67
C LEU A 349 -12.07 -15.19 4.92
N GLY A 350 -10.96 -15.76 5.41
CA GLY A 350 -10.93 -16.57 6.62
C GLY A 350 -11.31 -15.79 7.88
N SER A 351 -10.92 -14.51 8.00
CA SER A 351 -11.29 -13.70 9.17
C SER A 351 -12.80 -13.44 9.31
N ILE A 352 -13.53 -13.38 8.19
CA ILE A 352 -15.00 -13.24 8.21
C ILE A 352 -15.64 -14.51 8.77
N ALA A 353 -15.08 -15.68 8.43
CA ALA A 353 -15.58 -16.97 8.88
C ALA A 353 -15.54 -17.14 10.41
N SER A 354 -14.60 -16.49 11.09
CA SER A 354 -14.50 -16.51 12.55
C SER A 354 -15.45 -15.54 13.28
N GLY A 355 -15.98 -14.52 12.58
CA GLY A 355 -16.75 -13.44 13.21
C GLY A 355 -18.28 -13.62 13.24
N SER A 356 -18.85 -14.50 12.40
CA SER A 356 -20.31 -14.71 12.35
C SER A 356 -20.69 -16.04 11.69
N PRO A 357 -21.40 -16.98 12.37
CA PRO A 357 -21.71 -18.33 11.86
C PRO A 357 -22.60 -18.35 10.59
N ASP A 358 -23.46 -17.35 10.37
CA ASP A 358 -24.35 -17.31 9.20
C ASP A 358 -23.66 -16.86 7.90
N LYS A 359 -22.64 -15.98 7.99
CA LYS A 359 -21.86 -15.50 6.83
C LYS A 359 -20.77 -16.48 6.40
N VAL A 360 -20.47 -17.47 7.25
CA VAL A 360 -19.51 -18.51 6.90
C VAL A 360 -20.03 -19.35 5.75
N ARG A 361 -21.34 -19.62 5.67
CA ARG A 361 -22.00 -20.38 4.59
C ARG A 361 -21.87 -19.75 3.19
N ALA A 362 -21.69 -18.43 3.11
CA ALA A 362 -21.41 -17.73 1.85
C ALA A 362 -19.94 -17.87 1.43
N THR A 363 -19.02 -17.71 2.39
CA THR A 363 -17.56 -17.80 2.18
C THR A 363 -17.13 -19.23 1.82
N ALA A 364 -17.74 -20.19 2.50
CA ALA A 364 -17.81 -21.62 2.25
C ALA A 364 -18.12 -22.02 0.80
N ALA A 365 -19.23 -21.50 0.29
CA ALA A 365 -19.67 -21.70 -1.09
C ALA A 365 -18.75 -21.00 -2.11
N LEU A 366 -18.16 -19.85 -1.73
CA LEU A 366 -17.21 -19.07 -2.53
C LEU A 366 -15.80 -19.71 -2.61
N LEU A 367 -15.38 -20.41 -1.56
CA LEU A 367 -14.14 -21.22 -1.51
C LEU A 367 -14.27 -22.58 -2.20
N GLY A 368 -15.36 -22.77 -2.98
CA GLY A 368 -15.67 -24.03 -3.65
C GLY A 368 -14.51 -24.61 -4.48
N PRO A 369 -14.60 -25.89 -4.87
CA PRO A 369 -13.48 -26.68 -5.38
C PRO A 369 -12.67 -26.12 -6.58
N LYS A 370 -13.16 -25.08 -7.27
CA LYS A 370 -12.46 -24.40 -8.37
C LYS A 370 -11.21 -23.62 -7.93
N VAL A 371 -11.04 -23.40 -6.64
CA VAL A 371 -9.88 -22.75 -6.01
C VAL A 371 -8.71 -23.73 -5.86
N LEU A 372 -9.04 -25.01 -5.69
CA LEU A 372 -8.10 -26.11 -5.44
C LEU A 372 -7.50 -26.68 -6.73
N LEU A 373 -8.23 -26.61 -7.84
CA LEU A 373 -7.81 -27.13 -9.15
C LEU A 373 -6.99 -26.13 -9.99
N GLY A 374 -6.87 -24.87 -9.54
CA GLY A 374 -6.18 -23.80 -10.28
C GLY A 374 -4.65 -23.80 -10.17
N ALA A 375 -4.05 -24.66 -9.33
CA ALA A 375 -2.61 -24.80 -9.18
C ALA A 375 -2.02 -25.67 -10.31
N GLY A 376 -2.05 -25.14 -11.54
CA GLY A 376 -1.39 -25.75 -12.70
C GLY A 376 0.14 -25.70 -12.57
N THR A 377 0.76 -26.87 -12.37
CA THR A 377 1.99 -27.34 -13.02
C THR A 377 3.10 -26.31 -13.26
N GLY A 378 3.86 -25.95 -12.22
CA GLY A 378 5.19 -25.35 -12.36
C GLY A 378 6.18 -26.11 -11.47
N PRO A 379 7.35 -26.55 -11.97
CA PRO A 379 8.35 -27.19 -11.14
C PRO A 379 9.03 -26.10 -10.30
N ASN A 380 9.16 -26.35 -9.00
CA ASN A 380 9.90 -25.59 -7.97
C ASN A 380 9.02 -24.66 -7.10
N PRO A 381 9.05 -24.83 -5.76
CA PRO A 381 8.56 -23.82 -4.84
C PRO A 381 9.50 -22.59 -4.90
N PRO A 382 8.98 -21.36 -5.09
CA PRO A 382 9.82 -20.16 -5.04
C PRO A 382 10.35 -19.93 -3.62
N GLU A 383 11.57 -19.39 -3.52
CA GLU A 383 12.28 -19.07 -2.27
C GLU A 383 11.44 -18.27 -1.24
N GLU A 384 10.40 -17.58 -1.70
CA GLU A 384 9.44 -16.81 -0.89
C GLU A 384 8.71 -17.66 0.18
N VAL A 385 8.42 -18.94 -0.09
CA VAL A 385 7.78 -19.86 0.88
C VAL A 385 8.72 -20.18 2.06
N SER A 386 10.03 -20.20 1.79
CA SER A 386 11.06 -20.48 2.80
C SER A 386 11.24 -19.29 3.75
N GLN A 387 11.03 -18.07 3.24
CA GLN A 387 11.14 -16.84 4.01
C GLN A 387 9.94 -16.65 4.94
N GLU A 388 8.74 -17.07 4.53
CA GLU A 388 7.54 -17.14 5.37
C GLU A 388 7.65 -18.21 6.47
N ARG A 389 8.28 -19.36 6.16
CA ARG A 389 8.57 -20.45 7.12
C ARG A 389 9.43 -19.99 8.30
N ASN A 390 10.35 -19.05 8.07
CA ASN A 390 11.23 -18.48 9.11
C ASN A 390 10.62 -17.26 9.84
N ARG A 391 9.43 -16.79 9.44
CA ARG A 391 8.74 -15.62 10.05
C ARG A 391 7.64 -15.99 11.05
N GLY A 392 7.57 -17.25 11.48
CA GLY A 392 6.50 -17.86 12.30
C GLY A 392 6.24 -17.28 13.70
N ALA A 393 6.66 -16.05 14.01
CA ALA A 393 6.34 -15.39 15.28
C ALA A 393 5.20 -14.35 15.18
N GLU A 394 4.86 -13.85 13.97
CA GLU A 394 3.94 -12.69 13.84
C GLU A 394 2.76 -12.90 12.86
N SER A 395 2.79 -13.92 11.99
CA SER A 395 1.63 -14.32 11.18
C SER A 395 0.85 -15.42 11.92
N PRO A 396 -0.51 -15.39 11.95
CA PRO A 396 -1.25 -16.43 12.65
C PRO A 396 -0.94 -17.77 11.97
N PRO A 397 -0.54 -18.80 12.73
CA PRO A 397 -0.07 -20.06 12.18
C PRO A 397 -1.09 -20.78 11.28
N SER A 398 -2.35 -20.34 11.31
CA SER A 398 -3.46 -20.76 10.46
C SER A 398 -3.37 -20.32 9.00
N LEU A 399 -2.40 -19.50 8.60
CA LEU A 399 -2.27 -19.01 7.21
C LEU A 399 -1.17 -19.68 6.38
N LEU A 400 -0.03 -19.96 7.01
CA LEU A 400 1.03 -20.78 6.41
C LEU A 400 0.51 -22.20 6.13
N ALA A 401 -0.38 -22.65 7.00
CA ALA A 401 -1.30 -23.75 6.82
C ALA A 401 -2.03 -23.79 5.48
N THR A 402 -2.81 -22.74 5.18
CA THR A 402 -3.68 -22.66 4.02
C THR A 402 -2.86 -22.79 2.75
N LEU A 403 -1.65 -22.22 2.75
CA LEU A 403 -0.69 -22.35 1.66
C LEU A 403 -0.22 -23.78 1.40
N LEU A 404 0.17 -24.48 2.46
CA LEU A 404 0.77 -25.81 2.35
C LEU A 404 -0.29 -26.84 1.96
N TRP A 405 -1.51 -26.73 2.49
CA TRP A 405 -2.63 -27.61 2.15
C TRP A 405 -3.20 -27.36 0.74
N MET A 406 -3.09 -26.14 0.20
CA MET A 406 -3.59 -25.80 -1.13
C MET A 406 -2.63 -26.12 -2.28
N GLN A 407 -1.41 -26.63 -1.99
CA GLN A 407 -0.52 -27.11 -3.04
C GLN A 407 -0.71 -28.62 -3.28
N PRO A 408 -1.01 -29.07 -4.52
CA PRO A 408 -1.21 -30.49 -4.81
C PRO A 408 0.03 -31.38 -4.55
N ARG A 409 1.21 -30.80 -4.25
CA ARG A 409 2.49 -31.50 -4.08
C ARG A 409 3.48 -30.79 -3.14
N THR A 410 3.08 -30.35 -1.94
CA THR A 410 4.10 -29.99 -0.93
C THR A 410 4.38 -31.19 -0.02
N PRO A 411 5.54 -31.86 -0.16
CA PRO A 411 5.90 -33.01 0.67
C PRO A 411 6.19 -32.66 2.14
N SER A 412 6.16 -31.38 2.53
CA SER A 412 6.56 -30.94 3.88
C SER A 412 5.50 -31.16 4.96
N LEU A 413 4.21 -30.90 4.67
CA LEU A 413 3.11 -31.21 5.61
C LEU A 413 2.63 -32.67 5.49
N LEU A 414 3.06 -33.36 4.43
CA LEU A 414 2.89 -34.80 4.18
C LEU A 414 4.01 -35.64 4.81
N ALA A 415 4.99 -35.01 5.47
CA ALA A 415 6.09 -35.73 6.09
C ALA A 415 5.55 -36.57 7.25
N ASP A 416 6.00 -37.83 7.30
CA ASP A 416 5.69 -38.75 8.39
C ASP A 416 6.03 -38.06 9.74
N PRO A 417 5.10 -38.00 10.71
CA PRO A 417 5.38 -37.41 12.03
C PRO A 417 6.56 -38.08 12.73
N ALA A 418 6.92 -39.31 12.34
CA ALA A 418 8.11 -40.04 12.80
C ALA A 418 9.42 -39.67 12.06
N SER A 419 9.38 -38.82 11.02
CA SER A 419 10.57 -38.43 10.26
C SER A 419 11.42 -37.39 11.01
N PRO A 420 12.76 -37.49 10.99
CA PRO A 420 13.65 -36.57 11.70
C PRO A 420 13.52 -35.10 11.22
N THR A 421 12.96 -34.88 10.03
CA THR A 421 12.69 -33.55 9.45
C THR A 421 11.43 -32.86 9.99
N SER A 422 10.44 -33.61 10.54
CA SER A 422 9.21 -33.02 11.11
C SER A 422 9.46 -32.29 12.44
N SER A 423 10.50 -32.73 13.16
CA SER A 423 10.99 -32.16 14.43
C SER A 423 11.47 -30.70 14.32
N GLN A 424 11.73 -30.21 13.10
CA GLN A 424 12.11 -28.81 12.84
C GLN A 424 10.93 -27.87 12.58
N GLU A 425 9.70 -28.37 12.44
CA GLU A 425 8.52 -27.53 12.16
C GLU A 425 7.82 -27.07 13.46
N GLN A 426 7.41 -25.80 13.52
CA GLN A 426 6.74 -25.26 14.70
C GLN A 426 5.36 -25.92 14.90
N PRO A 427 5.07 -26.47 16.09
CA PRO A 427 3.84 -27.20 16.34
C PRO A 427 2.59 -26.33 16.29
N GLU A 428 2.73 -25.02 16.55
CA GLU A 428 1.65 -24.03 16.45
C GLU A 428 1.14 -23.90 15.01
N LEU A 429 2.06 -23.93 14.03
CA LEU A 429 1.75 -23.94 12.59
C LEU A 429 0.94 -25.18 12.23
N ARG A 430 1.39 -26.38 12.64
CA ARG A 430 0.65 -27.62 12.37
C ARG A 430 -0.75 -27.61 12.98
N GLN A 431 -0.86 -27.24 14.26
CA GLN A 431 -2.15 -27.14 14.96
C GLN A 431 -3.11 -26.22 14.23
N SER A 432 -2.69 -24.98 13.97
CA SER A 432 -3.56 -23.98 13.36
C SER A 432 -3.94 -24.34 11.92
N SER A 433 -3.07 -25.08 11.21
CA SER A 433 -3.38 -25.59 9.89
C SER A 433 -4.52 -26.58 9.88
N ILE A 434 -4.43 -27.52 10.79
CA ILE A 434 -5.38 -28.62 10.89
C ILE A 434 -6.73 -28.08 11.38
N VAL A 435 -6.74 -27.13 12.33
CA VAL A 435 -7.97 -26.46 12.77
C VAL A 435 -8.63 -25.70 11.62
N LEU A 436 -7.86 -24.98 10.79
CA LEU A 436 -8.42 -24.28 9.64
C LEU A 436 -9.01 -25.26 8.62
N PHE A 437 -8.28 -26.33 8.30
CA PHE A 437 -8.77 -27.39 7.40
C PHE A 437 -10.12 -27.95 7.88
N GLY A 438 -10.21 -28.31 9.16
CA GLY A 438 -11.46 -28.78 9.77
C GLY A 438 -12.59 -27.74 9.75
N ASN A 439 -12.27 -26.45 9.86
CA ASN A 439 -13.28 -25.42 9.73
C ASN A 439 -13.77 -25.29 8.28
N LEU A 440 -12.87 -25.34 7.30
CA LEU A 440 -13.23 -25.28 5.87
C LEU A 440 -14.15 -26.44 5.44
N THR A 441 -14.08 -27.61 6.08
CA THR A 441 -14.94 -28.75 5.72
C THR A 441 -16.41 -28.56 6.11
N LYS A 442 -16.75 -27.70 7.09
CA LYS A 442 -18.14 -27.39 7.47
C LYS A 442 -18.96 -26.70 6.36
N PHE A 443 -18.26 -26.31 5.32
CA PHE A 443 -18.59 -25.19 4.47
C PHE A 443 -18.49 -25.57 2.98
N SER A 444 -17.78 -26.64 2.65
CA SER A 444 -17.61 -27.06 1.26
C SER A 444 -18.54 -28.23 0.93
N GLU A 445 -19.51 -27.99 0.03
CA GLU A 445 -20.33 -29.03 -0.59
C GLU A 445 -19.83 -29.32 -2.02
N GLY A 446 -19.60 -30.60 -2.38
CA GLY A 446 -19.30 -31.04 -3.76
C GLY A 446 -18.14 -32.04 -3.92
N GLU A 447 -18.11 -32.74 -5.06
CA GLU A 447 -17.18 -33.85 -5.39
C GLU A 447 -15.69 -33.45 -5.36
N ALA A 448 -15.33 -32.25 -5.79
CA ALA A 448 -13.91 -31.87 -5.83
C ALA A 448 -13.35 -31.44 -4.45
N PHE A 449 -14.20 -31.25 -3.43
CA PHE A 449 -13.75 -31.15 -2.05
C PHE A 449 -13.59 -32.53 -1.40
N PHE A 450 -14.40 -33.50 -1.81
CA PHE A 450 -14.24 -34.90 -1.42
C PHE A 450 -12.85 -35.44 -1.78
N GLU A 451 -12.37 -35.20 -3.00
CA GLU A 451 -10.99 -35.58 -3.38
C GLU A 451 -9.92 -34.98 -2.46
N GLN A 452 -10.13 -33.77 -1.93
CA GLN A 452 -9.20 -33.15 -1.00
C GLN A 452 -9.31 -33.67 0.42
N ILE A 453 -10.53 -33.95 0.90
CA ILE A 453 -10.70 -34.68 2.16
C ILE A 453 -9.94 -36.01 2.06
N PHE A 454 -10.06 -36.72 0.95
CA PHE A 454 -9.36 -37.98 0.71
C PHE A 454 -7.84 -37.82 0.62
N ASN A 455 -7.34 -36.84 -0.15
CA ASN A 455 -5.90 -36.55 -0.25
C ASN A 455 -5.30 -36.12 1.10
N GLY A 456 -6.09 -35.42 1.93
CA GLY A 456 -5.72 -34.97 3.27
C GLY A 456 -5.90 -36.00 4.38
N LEU A 457 -6.71 -37.03 4.14
CA LEU A 457 -7.15 -37.98 5.16
C LEU A 457 -5.98 -38.74 5.77
N VAL A 458 -5.09 -39.25 4.93
CA VAL A 458 -3.90 -40.01 5.37
C VAL A 458 -3.04 -39.13 6.28
N THR A 459 -2.85 -37.87 5.91
CA THR A 459 -2.07 -36.90 6.68
C THR A 459 -2.70 -36.59 8.03
N LEU A 460 -4.01 -36.39 8.07
CA LEU A 460 -4.75 -36.15 9.31
C LEU A 460 -4.72 -37.36 10.24
N LEU A 461 -4.82 -38.58 9.68
CA LEU A 461 -4.71 -39.82 10.43
C LEU A 461 -3.30 -39.97 11.01
N LEU A 462 -2.24 -39.73 10.23
CA LEU A 462 -0.85 -39.77 10.72
C LEU A 462 -0.62 -38.79 11.88
N HIS A 463 -1.12 -37.56 11.77
CA HIS A 463 -0.96 -36.54 12.81
C HIS A 463 -1.77 -36.80 14.10
N LEU A 464 -2.59 -37.86 14.16
CA LEU A 464 -3.14 -38.35 15.44
C LEU A 464 -2.06 -38.90 16.38
N GLN A 465 -0.86 -39.17 15.87
CA GLN A 465 0.33 -39.57 16.64
C GLN A 465 1.36 -38.43 16.81
N ASP A 466 1.00 -37.17 16.52
CA ASP A 466 1.93 -36.05 16.67
C ASP A 466 2.48 -35.96 18.13
N PRO A 467 3.78 -35.68 18.33
CA PRO A 467 4.37 -35.55 19.66
C PRO A 467 3.76 -34.44 20.52
N LYS A 468 3.03 -33.48 19.93
CA LYS A 468 2.38 -32.37 20.64
C LYS A 468 0.87 -32.61 20.77
N PRO A 469 0.32 -32.58 22.00
CA PRO A 469 -1.09 -32.89 22.24
C PRO A 469 -2.06 -31.91 21.58
N GLU A 470 -1.66 -30.64 21.41
CA GLU A 470 -2.49 -29.63 20.76
C GLU A 470 -2.71 -29.90 19.26
N VAL A 471 -1.72 -30.48 18.58
CA VAL A 471 -1.84 -30.90 17.18
C VAL A 471 -2.77 -32.12 17.07
N VAL A 472 -2.65 -33.07 18.00
CA VAL A 472 -3.54 -34.24 18.06
C VAL A 472 -5.00 -33.81 18.29
N LYS A 473 -5.25 -32.83 19.18
CA LYS A 473 -6.59 -32.25 19.38
C LYS A 473 -7.12 -31.61 18.10
N ALA A 474 -6.29 -30.84 17.40
CA ALA A 474 -6.64 -30.25 16.11
C ALA A 474 -7.01 -31.33 15.07
N CYS A 475 -6.24 -32.42 14.97
CA CYS A 475 -6.53 -33.54 14.05
C CYS A 475 -7.85 -34.23 14.35
N LYS A 476 -8.11 -34.50 15.64
CA LYS A 476 -9.39 -35.04 16.09
C LYS A 476 -10.55 -34.14 15.70
N PHE A 477 -10.40 -32.83 15.89
CA PHE A 477 -11.38 -31.84 15.44
C PHE A 477 -11.59 -31.90 13.93
N ALA A 478 -10.52 -31.84 13.14
CA ALA A 478 -10.60 -31.81 11.68
C ALA A 478 -11.25 -33.08 11.08
N LEU A 479 -10.86 -34.27 11.55
CA LEU A 479 -11.45 -35.54 11.12
C LEU A 479 -12.94 -35.63 11.45
N ARG A 480 -13.35 -35.14 12.63
CA ARG A 480 -14.78 -35.04 12.99
C ARG A 480 -15.55 -34.09 12.08
N MET A 481 -14.91 -33.03 11.62
CA MET A 481 -15.52 -32.12 10.67
C MET A 481 -15.54 -32.67 9.23
N CYS A 482 -14.68 -33.61 8.89
CA CYS A 482 -14.65 -34.27 7.58
C CYS A 482 -15.68 -35.40 7.47
N GLY A 483 -15.88 -36.18 8.55
CA GLY A 483 -16.68 -37.40 8.56
C GLY A 483 -18.05 -37.30 7.86
N PRO A 484 -18.87 -36.28 8.15
CA PRO A 484 -20.18 -36.11 7.51
C PRO A 484 -20.13 -35.97 5.98
N ASN A 485 -19.01 -35.49 5.42
CA ASN A 485 -18.84 -35.21 4.00
C ASN A 485 -18.16 -36.35 3.23
N MET A 486 -17.77 -37.44 3.92
CA MET A 486 -17.01 -38.56 3.31
C MET A 486 -17.90 -39.64 2.70
N GLY A 487 -19.22 -39.49 2.73
CA GLY A 487 -20.15 -40.45 2.12
C GLY A 487 -20.14 -41.86 2.73
N CYS A 488 -19.44 -42.07 3.85
CA CYS A 488 -19.34 -43.34 4.56
C CYS A 488 -19.84 -43.17 6.00
N GLU A 489 -21.05 -43.67 6.28
CA GLU A 489 -21.69 -43.57 7.60
C GLU A 489 -20.83 -44.22 8.69
N GLY A 490 -20.20 -45.36 8.39
CA GLY A 490 -19.30 -46.05 9.33
C GLY A 490 -18.08 -45.21 9.74
N LEU A 491 -17.43 -44.52 8.79
CA LEU A 491 -16.32 -43.61 9.11
C LEU A 491 -16.79 -42.36 9.87
N CYS A 492 -17.94 -41.81 9.49
CA CYS A 492 -18.53 -40.67 10.16
C CYS A 492 -18.80 -40.97 11.65
N ASP A 493 -19.47 -42.09 11.93
CA ASP A 493 -19.76 -42.54 13.29
C ASP A 493 -18.48 -42.81 14.09
N MET A 494 -17.48 -43.43 13.46
CA MET A 494 -16.19 -43.65 14.09
C MET A 494 -15.49 -42.35 14.46
N PHE A 495 -15.46 -41.36 13.57
CA PHE A 495 -14.81 -40.08 13.84
C PHE A 495 -15.55 -39.32 14.94
N LEU A 496 -16.88 -39.25 14.89
CA LEU A 496 -17.68 -38.54 15.90
C LEU A 496 -17.60 -39.17 17.30
N ASN A 497 -17.52 -40.50 17.38
CA ASN A 497 -17.54 -41.22 18.66
C ASN A 497 -16.15 -41.46 19.26
N HIS A 498 -15.14 -41.76 18.44
CA HIS A 498 -13.81 -42.13 18.92
C HIS A 498 -12.83 -40.96 18.99
N LEU A 499 -13.01 -39.89 18.21
CA LEU A 499 -12.10 -38.74 18.16
C LEU A 499 -12.58 -37.53 18.99
N ARG A 500 -13.22 -37.76 20.15
CA ARG A 500 -13.56 -36.65 21.06
C ARG A 500 -12.28 -36.02 21.64
N GLU A 501 -12.26 -34.69 21.79
CA GLU A 501 -11.03 -33.92 22.09
C GLU A 501 -10.22 -34.49 23.26
N GLU A 502 -10.87 -34.76 24.39
CA GLU A 502 -10.21 -35.25 25.61
C GLU A 502 -10.10 -36.78 25.72
N ARG A 503 -10.67 -37.53 24.77
CA ARG A 503 -10.68 -39.01 24.84
C ARG A 503 -9.35 -39.58 24.37
N SER A 504 -8.75 -40.49 25.14
CA SER A 504 -7.56 -41.25 24.73
C SER A 504 -7.87 -42.15 23.53
N LEU A 505 -6.99 -42.17 22.54
CA LEU A 505 -7.16 -42.94 21.30
C LEU A 505 -6.14 -44.08 21.25
N HIS A 506 -6.62 -45.33 21.12
CA HIS A 506 -5.76 -46.46 20.77
C HIS A 506 -5.52 -46.47 19.25
N TYR A 507 -4.46 -45.80 18.82
CA TYR A 507 -4.21 -45.53 17.40
C TYR A 507 -4.21 -46.79 16.52
N GLY A 508 -3.54 -47.87 16.94
CA GLY A 508 -3.46 -49.10 16.13
C GLY A 508 -4.82 -49.78 15.90
N GLU A 509 -5.66 -49.85 16.93
CA GLU A 509 -7.01 -50.42 16.82
C GLU A 509 -7.92 -49.50 16.00
N PHE A 510 -7.80 -48.18 16.23
CA PHE A 510 -8.55 -47.18 15.47
C PHE A 510 -8.22 -47.24 13.98
N MET A 511 -6.93 -47.26 13.60
CA MET A 511 -6.49 -47.36 12.21
C MET A 511 -6.95 -48.66 11.55
N ASN A 512 -6.85 -49.80 12.24
CA ASN A 512 -7.34 -51.08 11.71
C ASN A 512 -8.84 -51.05 11.38
N ASN A 513 -9.63 -50.31 12.16
CA ASN A 513 -11.05 -50.16 11.91
C ASN A 513 -11.33 -49.13 10.81
N VAL A 514 -10.60 -48.01 10.77
CA VAL A 514 -10.71 -47.00 9.71
C VAL A 514 -10.37 -47.60 8.34
N CYS A 515 -9.30 -48.40 8.24
CA CYS A 515 -8.90 -49.05 6.99
C CYS A 515 -9.96 -50.00 6.41
N LYS A 516 -10.83 -50.60 7.23
CA LYS A 516 -11.92 -51.47 6.75
C LYS A 516 -12.99 -50.71 5.98
N HIS A 517 -13.08 -49.39 6.17
CA HIS A 517 -14.06 -48.53 5.54
C HIS A 517 -13.48 -47.66 4.41
N LEU A 518 -12.17 -47.76 4.14
CA LEU A 518 -11.46 -47.02 3.09
C LEU A 518 -11.17 -47.85 1.82
N VAL A 519 -11.88 -48.98 1.65
CA VAL A 519 -11.71 -49.93 0.52
C VAL A 519 -12.53 -49.50 -0.69
#